data_AF-A0A8J7Y3W3-F1
#
_entry.id   AF-A0A8J7Y3W3-F1
#
_cell.length_a   1.000
_cell.length_b   1.000
_cell.length_c   1.000
_cell.angle_alpha   90.00
_cell.angle_beta   90.00
_cell.angle_gamma   90.00
#
_symmetry.space_group_name_H-M   'P 1'
#
loop_
_entity.id
_entity.type
_entity.pdbx_description
1 polymer ?
#
loop_
_entity_poly.entity_id
_entity_poly.type
_entity_poly.pdbx_seq_one_letter_code
_entity_poly.pdbx_strand_id
1 'polypeptide(L)'
;MSESDREWLFEQIDRDNMSNDEFLKAYLTRLLEHYSYENLSGLPEGQLDREFEIVNERFNNLLTEFPNSDNSLMDETTQKVMFDIDFDELTEEQLLEIRLSMRQIDRNLNRAVKDAHNERLQHRTTIGRLIMEFAGKITPGTSQHVEVYPEIDK
;
A
#
# COMPACT_ATOMS: atom_id res chain seq x y z
N MET A 1 6.91 -9.35 0.02
CA MET A 1 6.05 -10.05 0.99
C MET A 1 4.96 -10.75 0.21
N SER A 2 4.77 -12.04 0.46
CA SER A 2 3.77 -12.85 -0.25
C SER A 2 2.38 -12.67 0.35
N GLU A 3 1.34 -13.05 -0.39
CA GLU A 3 -0.06 -13.04 0.09
C GLU A 3 -0.24 -13.96 1.31
N SER A 4 0.47 -15.09 1.32
CA SER A 4 0.55 -16.05 2.43
C SER A 4 1.14 -15.43 3.70
N ASP A 5 2.15 -14.56 3.59
CA ASP A 5 2.73 -13.88 4.75
C ASP A 5 1.74 -12.87 5.37
N ARG A 6 0.78 -12.38 4.56
CA ARG A 6 -0.25 -11.40 4.98
C ARG A 6 -1.45 -12.06 5.65
N GLU A 7 -1.87 -13.26 5.21
CA GLU A 7 -2.95 -14.01 5.86
C GLU A 7 -2.53 -14.52 7.25
N TRP A 8 -1.28 -14.99 7.39
CA TRP A 8 -0.72 -15.45 8.66
C TRP A 8 -0.78 -14.41 9.79
N LEU A 9 -0.64 -13.11 9.45
CA LEU A 9 -0.73 -12.01 10.41
C LEU A 9 -2.08 -11.92 11.11
N PHE A 10 -3.17 -12.39 10.48
CA PHE A 10 -4.52 -12.34 11.03
C PHE A 10 -5.00 -13.72 11.52
N GLU A 11 -4.39 -14.82 11.08
CA GLU A 11 -4.66 -16.18 11.58
C GLU A 11 -4.43 -16.34 13.08
N GLN A 12 -3.60 -15.50 13.71
CA GLN A 12 -3.40 -15.54 15.16
C GLN A 12 -4.44 -14.76 15.99
N ILE A 13 -5.47 -14.19 15.36
CA ILE A 13 -6.61 -13.64 16.12
C ILE A 13 -7.57 -14.81 16.33
N ASP A 14 -7.59 -15.34 17.56
CA ASP A 14 -8.47 -16.45 17.92
C ASP A 14 -9.91 -15.95 18.05
N ARG A 15 -10.58 -15.87 16.91
CA ARG A 15 -11.93 -15.33 16.76
C ARG A 15 -12.95 -16.04 17.65
N ASP A 16 -12.84 -17.36 17.78
CA ASP A 16 -13.86 -18.20 18.42
C ASP A 16 -13.85 -18.09 19.95
N ASN A 17 -12.78 -17.51 20.53
CA ASN A 17 -12.58 -17.41 21.98
C ASN A 17 -12.48 -15.96 22.49
N MET A 18 -12.77 -14.95 21.66
CA MET A 18 -12.70 -13.53 22.01
C MET A 18 -14.08 -12.88 22.05
N SER A 19 -14.28 -11.92 22.94
CA SER A 19 -15.42 -11.00 22.83
C SER A 19 -15.28 -10.07 21.62
N ASN A 20 -16.40 -9.50 21.17
CA ASN A 20 -16.47 -8.58 20.03
C ASN A 20 -15.49 -7.40 20.17
N ASP A 21 -15.42 -6.84 21.38
CA ASP A 21 -14.51 -5.75 21.73
C ASP A 21 -13.04 -6.17 21.66
N GLU A 22 -12.72 -7.36 22.17
CA GLU A 22 -11.36 -7.90 22.17
C GLU A 22 -10.91 -8.20 20.75
N PHE A 23 -11.78 -8.80 19.94
CA PHE A 23 -11.54 -9.05 18.53
C PHE A 23 -11.29 -7.75 17.78
N LEU A 24 -12.19 -6.77 17.89
CA LEU A 24 -12.06 -5.49 17.18
C LEU A 24 -10.75 -4.79 17.57
N LYS A 25 -10.44 -4.71 18.86
CA LYS A 25 -9.20 -4.09 19.33
C LYS A 25 -7.96 -4.82 18.83
N ALA A 26 -7.93 -6.15 18.89
CA ALA A 26 -6.82 -6.95 18.39
C ALA A 26 -6.63 -6.75 16.89
N TYR A 27 -7.73 -6.75 16.13
CA TYR A 27 -7.73 -6.56 14.69
C TYR A 27 -7.21 -5.18 14.28
N LEU A 28 -7.77 -4.11 14.86
CA LEU A 28 -7.35 -2.74 14.60
C LEU A 28 -5.89 -2.50 14.99
N THR A 29 -5.45 -3.06 16.13
CA THR A 29 -4.05 -2.97 16.57
C THR A 29 -3.11 -3.59 15.52
N ARG A 30 -3.42 -4.80 15.03
CA ARG A 30 -2.61 -5.45 14.00
C ARG A 30 -2.60 -4.70 12.68
N LEU A 31 -3.74 -4.15 12.26
CA LEU A 31 -3.79 -3.29 11.08
C LEU A 31 -2.88 -2.06 11.25
N LEU A 32 -2.95 -1.39 12.40
CA LEU A 32 -2.13 -0.21 12.67
C LEU A 32 -0.63 -0.51 12.73
N GLU A 33 -0.24 -1.66 13.28
CA GLU A 33 1.14 -2.13 13.30
C GLU A 33 1.63 -2.48 11.89
N HIS A 34 0.84 -3.25 11.14
CA HIS A 34 1.17 -3.67 9.78
C HIS A 34 1.34 -2.46 8.84
N TYR A 35 0.39 -1.53 8.90
CA TYR A 35 0.39 -0.29 8.12
C TYR A 35 1.03 0.89 8.87
N SER A 36 1.96 0.60 9.78
CA SER A 36 2.83 1.62 10.37
C SER A 36 3.70 2.24 9.28
N TYR A 37 4.05 3.52 9.44
CA TYR A 37 4.91 4.19 8.47
C TYR A 37 6.26 3.47 8.32
N GLU A 38 6.79 2.94 9.41
CA GLU A 38 8.06 2.20 9.45
C GLU A 38 8.03 0.97 8.55
N ASN A 39 6.94 0.21 8.55
CA ASN A 39 6.75 -0.97 7.69
C ASN A 39 6.47 -0.61 6.23
N LEU A 40 5.84 0.55 5.99
CA LEU A 40 5.51 1.02 4.65
C LEU A 40 6.66 1.77 3.96
N SER A 41 7.54 2.38 4.75
CA SER A 41 8.66 3.17 4.23
C SER A 41 9.64 2.30 3.45
N GLY A 42 10.11 2.81 2.32
CA GLY A 42 11.02 2.09 1.42
C GLY A 42 10.36 1.07 0.50
N LEU A 43 9.04 0.86 0.59
CA LEU A 43 8.31 0.06 -0.40
C LEU A 43 8.22 0.80 -1.75
N PRO A 44 8.25 0.07 -2.88
CA PRO A 44 8.01 0.67 -4.19
C PRO A 44 6.60 1.26 -4.30
N GLU A 45 6.46 2.36 -5.05
CA GLU A 45 5.19 3.06 -5.31
C GLU A 45 4.06 2.10 -5.73
N GLY A 46 4.31 1.23 -6.72
CA GLY A 46 3.31 0.25 -7.17
C GLY A 46 2.96 -0.83 -6.13
N GLN A 47 3.81 -1.07 -5.13
CA GLN A 47 3.46 -1.95 -4.01
C GLN A 47 2.57 -1.21 -3.01
N LEU A 48 2.84 0.08 -2.74
CA LEU A 48 2.01 0.92 -1.87
C LEU A 48 0.60 1.11 -2.43
N ASP A 49 0.43 1.21 -3.76
CA ASP A 49 -0.89 1.25 -4.40
C ASP A 49 -1.68 -0.04 -4.11
N ARG A 50 -1.02 -1.21 -4.19
CA ARG A 50 -1.66 -2.49 -3.84
C ARG A 50 -2.03 -2.56 -2.35
N GLU A 51 -1.20 -1.98 -1.47
CA GLU A 51 -1.52 -1.90 -0.04
C GLU A 51 -2.77 -1.05 0.24
N PHE A 52 -3.00 0.03 -0.52
CA PHE A 52 -4.24 0.82 -0.46
C PHE A 52 -5.48 0.00 -0.79
N GLU A 53 -5.41 -0.83 -1.84
CA GLU A 53 -6.54 -1.69 -2.24
C GLU A 53 -6.83 -2.73 -1.15
N ILE A 54 -5.78 -3.40 -0.65
CA ILE A 54 -5.92 -4.44 0.38
C ILE A 54 -6.50 -3.86 1.67
N VAL A 55 -6.00 -2.72 2.15
CA VAL A 55 -6.49 -2.19 3.43
C VAL A 55 -7.94 -1.72 3.34
N ASN A 56 -8.36 -1.17 2.19
CA ASN A 56 -9.76 -0.84 1.96
C ASN A 56 -10.65 -2.08 1.97
N GLU A 57 -10.22 -3.17 1.33
CA GLU A 57 -10.94 -4.45 1.38
C GLU A 57 -11.05 -4.98 2.81
N ARG A 58 -9.97 -4.91 3.61
CA ARG A 58 -9.96 -5.34 5.01
C ARG A 58 -10.95 -4.55 5.86
N PHE A 59 -11.01 -3.22 5.73
CA PHE A 59 -11.99 -2.42 6.45
C PHE A 59 -13.43 -2.66 5.99
N ASN A 60 -13.65 -2.87 4.69
CA ASN A 60 -14.97 -3.24 4.19
C ASN A 60 -15.42 -4.60 4.75
N ASN A 61 -14.54 -5.59 4.76
CA ASN A 61 -14.83 -6.91 5.32
C ASN A 61 -15.12 -6.81 6.82
N LEU A 62 -14.32 -6.05 7.58
CA LEU A 62 -14.56 -5.79 8.99
C LEU A 62 -15.95 -5.18 9.23
N LEU A 63 -16.34 -4.18 8.44
CA LEU A 63 -17.66 -3.53 8.56
C LEU A 63 -18.82 -4.44 8.15
N THR A 64 -18.59 -5.46 7.33
CA THR A 64 -19.61 -6.48 7.00
C THR A 64 -19.74 -7.58 8.04
N GLU A 65 -18.71 -7.79 8.88
CA GLU A 65 -18.74 -8.78 9.96
C GLU A 65 -19.64 -8.34 11.12
N PHE A 66 -19.85 -7.04 11.31
CA PHE A 66 -20.78 -6.53 12.32
C PHE A 66 -22.11 -6.13 11.69
N PRO A 67 -23.26 -6.53 12.27
CA PRO A 67 -24.55 -6.02 11.84
C PRO A 67 -24.56 -4.49 11.97
N ASN A 68 -25.00 -3.82 10.92
CA ASN A 68 -25.18 -2.37 10.89
C ASN A 68 -26.67 -2.10 10.88
N SER A 69 -27.19 -1.37 11.87
CA SER A 69 -28.61 -0.96 11.94
C SER A 69 -29.06 -0.14 10.72
N ASP A 70 -28.13 0.52 10.03
CA ASP A 70 -28.40 1.33 8.83
C ASP A 70 -28.37 0.55 7.49
N ASN A 71 -27.93 -0.71 7.50
CA ASN A 71 -27.80 -1.51 6.27
C ASN A 71 -29.09 -2.34 6.04
N SER A 72 -30.22 -1.65 5.83
CA SER A 72 -31.57 -2.25 5.72
C SER A 72 -31.83 -3.12 4.46
N LEU A 73 -30.78 -3.56 3.77
CA LEU A 73 -30.88 -4.38 2.56
C LEU A 73 -30.73 -5.89 2.81
N MET A 74 -30.25 -6.31 3.99
CA MET A 74 -30.28 -7.72 4.39
C MET A 74 -30.94 -7.84 5.76
N ASP A 75 -31.98 -8.67 5.85
CA ASP A 75 -32.60 -8.97 7.14
C ASP A 75 -31.65 -9.81 8.01
N GLU A 76 -31.75 -9.66 9.34
CA GLU A 76 -30.90 -10.34 10.34
C GLU A 76 -30.82 -11.87 10.13
N THR A 77 -31.88 -12.50 9.64
CA THR A 77 -31.96 -13.93 9.35
C THR A 77 -31.06 -14.29 8.16
N THR A 78 -30.99 -13.42 7.14
CA THR A 78 -30.14 -13.62 5.96
C THR A 78 -28.66 -13.44 6.30
N GLN A 79 -28.32 -12.46 7.14
CA GLN A 79 -26.94 -12.29 7.65
C GLN A 79 -26.50 -13.48 8.51
N LYS A 80 -27.36 -13.93 9.43
CA LYS A 80 -27.06 -15.05 10.32
C LYS A 80 -26.90 -16.39 9.56
N VAL A 81 -27.70 -16.62 8.53
CA VAL A 81 -27.64 -17.85 7.72
C VAL A 81 -26.48 -17.85 6.71
N MET A 82 -26.10 -16.69 6.16
CA MET A 82 -25.01 -16.63 5.15
C MET A 82 -23.61 -16.57 5.77
N PHE A 83 -23.45 -15.98 6.95
CA PHE A 83 -22.13 -15.69 7.50
C PHE A 83 -21.87 -16.24 8.90
N ASP A 84 -22.85 -16.92 9.52
CA ASP A 84 -22.75 -17.48 10.88
C ASP A 84 -22.24 -16.41 11.89
N ILE A 85 -22.74 -15.19 11.72
CA ILE A 85 -22.33 -14.02 12.51
C ILE A 85 -23.10 -14.00 13.82
N ASP A 86 -22.39 -14.10 14.93
CA ASP A 86 -22.89 -13.95 16.31
C ASP A 86 -22.42 -12.61 16.93
N PHE A 87 -22.09 -11.62 16.09
CA PHE A 87 -21.66 -10.30 16.54
C PHE A 87 -22.84 -9.36 16.80
N ASP A 88 -22.74 -8.60 17.89
CA ASP A 88 -23.65 -7.48 18.19
C ASP A 88 -23.37 -6.29 17.27
N GLU A 89 -24.33 -5.38 17.12
CA GLU A 89 -24.12 -4.14 16.38
C GLU A 89 -22.94 -3.33 16.95
N LEU A 90 -22.20 -2.66 16.08
CA LEU A 90 -21.13 -1.76 16.51
C LEU A 90 -21.71 -0.56 17.27
N THR A 91 -21.16 -0.32 18.45
CA THR A 91 -21.38 0.92 19.19
C THR A 91 -20.78 2.12 18.45
N GLU A 92 -21.27 3.32 18.74
CA GLU A 92 -20.70 4.56 18.19
C GLU A 92 -19.21 4.72 18.51
N GLU A 93 -18.77 4.27 19.69
CA GLU A 93 -17.37 4.31 20.11
C GLU A 93 -16.50 3.39 19.25
N GLN A 94 -16.93 2.15 19.01
CA GLN A 94 -16.23 1.21 18.12
C GLN A 94 -16.18 1.71 16.67
N LEU A 95 -17.28 2.28 16.16
CA LEU A 95 -17.29 2.92 14.83
C LEU A 95 -16.31 4.08 14.75
N LEU A 96 -16.19 4.87 15.82
CA LEU A 96 -15.21 5.95 15.90
C LEU A 96 -13.78 5.40 15.90
N GLU A 97 -13.49 4.34 16.66
CA GLU A 97 -12.18 3.67 16.68
C GLU A 97 -11.77 3.14 15.31
N ILE A 98 -12.69 2.51 14.58
CA ILE A 98 -12.47 2.06 13.20
C ILE A 98 -12.10 3.26 12.32
N ARG A 99 -12.91 4.33 12.33
CA ARG A 99 -12.67 5.53 11.51
C ARG A 99 -11.34 6.22 11.83
N LEU A 100 -10.96 6.28 13.11
CA LEU A 100 -9.68 6.86 13.52
C LEU A 100 -8.50 6.01 13.04
N SER A 101 -8.63 4.69 13.12
CA SER A 101 -7.63 3.74 12.64
C SER A 101 -7.44 3.84 11.13
N MET A 102 -8.54 3.87 10.36
CA MET A 102 -8.51 4.13 8.91
C MET A 102 -7.73 5.40 8.57
N ARG A 103 -8.08 6.52 9.22
CA ARG A 103 -7.40 7.81 8.99
C ARG A 103 -5.92 7.80 9.36
N GLN A 104 -5.50 6.99 10.32
CA GLN A 104 -4.10 6.86 10.67
C GLN A 104 -3.34 6.06 9.61
N ILE A 105 -3.90 4.96 9.15
CA ILE A 105 -3.33 4.14 8.09
C ILE A 105 -3.23 4.93 6.78
N ASP A 106 -4.28 5.65 6.39
CA ASP A 106 -4.26 6.53 5.22
C ASP A 106 -3.14 7.56 5.29
N ARG A 107 -2.91 8.17 6.47
CA ARG A 107 -1.83 9.12 6.66
C ARG A 107 -0.45 8.47 6.47
N ASN A 108 -0.26 7.26 6.99
CA ASN A 108 1.00 6.53 6.86
C ASN A 108 1.27 6.13 5.42
N LEU A 109 0.28 5.56 4.72
CA LEU A 109 0.38 5.19 3.31
C LEU A 109 0.67 6.40 2.42
N ASN A 110 -0.08 7.50 2.59
CA ASN A 110 0.15 8.73 1.82
C ASN A 110 1.56 9.30 2.06
N ARG A 111 2.06 9.23 3.30
CA ARG A 111 3.42 9.64 3.61
C ARG A 111 4.45 8.75 2.91
N ALA A 112 4.30 7.43 2.98
CA ALA A 112 5.20 6.49 2.32
C ALA A 112 5.23 6.67 0.80
N VAL A 113 4.07 6.90 0.15
CA VAL A 113 3.98 7.18 -1.29
C VAL A 113 4.74 8.46 -1.63
N LYS A 114 4.55 9.52 -0.86
CA LYS A 114 5.26 10.79 -1.07
C LYS A 114 6.77 10.61 -0.98
N ASP A 115 7.24 9.84 0.00
CA ASP A 115 8.67 9.60 0.21
C ASP A 115 9.27 8.72 -0.91
N ALA A 116 8.58 7.64 -1.32
CA ALA A 116 8.97 6.82 -2.47
C ALA A 116 9.04 7.64 -3.78
N HIS A 117 8.08 8.55 -3.98
CA HIS A 117 8.08 9.46 -5.12
C HIS A 117 9.29 10.41 -5.10
N ASN A 118 9.60 11.00 -3.94
CA ASN A 118 10.73 11.90 -3.78
C ASN A 118 12.07 11.19 -4.01
N GLU A 119 12.24 9.98 -3.50
CA GLU A 119 13.44 9.16 -3.74
C GLU A 119 13.64 8.87 -5.23
N ARG A 120 12.57 8.52 -5.94
CA ARG A 120 12.62 8.31 -7.40
C ARG A 120 13.05 9.58 -8.15
N LEU A 121 12.56 10.75 -7.75
CA LEU A 121 12.97 12.04 -8.33
C LEU A 121 14.46 12.34 -8.07
N GLN A 122 14.95 12.08 -6.85
CA GLN A 122 16.36 12.25 -6.49
C GLN A 122 17.28 11.30 -7.28
N HIS A 123 16.88 10.03 -7.43
CA HIS A 123 17.61 9.05 -8.24
C HIS A 123 17.67 9.46 -9.71
N ARG A 124 16.55 9.91 -10.30
CA ARG A 124 16.52 10.42 -11.68
C ARG A 124 17.42 11.62 -11.89
N THR A 125 17.42 12.55 -10.93
CA THR A 125 18.29 13.73 -10.96
C THR A 125 19.76 13.34 -10.87
N THR A 126 20.09 12.36 -10.03
CA THR A 126 21.45 11.84 -9.86
C THR A 126 21.93 11.11 -11.12
N ILE A 127 21.09 10.25 -11.72
CA ILE A 127 21.39 9.58 -12.99
C ILE A 127 21.56 10.61 -14.11
N GLY A 128 20.67 11.60 -14.20
CA GLY A 128 20.80 12.69 -15.17
C GLY A 128 22.11 13.47 -15.02
N ARG A 129 22.53 13.73 -13.77
CA ARG A 129 23.83 14.36 -13.47
C ARG A 129 25.00 13.49 -13.90
N LEU A 130 24.97 12.19 -13.58
CA LEU A 130 26.02 11.25 -13.97
C LEU A 130 26.13 11.13 -15.49
N ILE A 131 25.01 11.03 -16.23
CA ILE A 131 25.00 11.00 -17.69
C ILE A 131 25.65 12.27 -18.27
N MET A 132 25.32 13.45 -17.72
CA MET A 132 25.92 14.73 -18.15
C MET A 132 27.42 14.81 -17.85
N GLU A 133 27.87 14.32 -16.69
CA GLU A 133 29.29 14.25 -16.34
C GLU A 133 30.08 13.28 -17.25
N PHE A 134 29.48 12.15 -17.65
CA PHE A 134 30.10 11.22 -18.59
C PHE A 134 30.10 11.77 -20.02
N ALA A 135 29.02 12.41 -20.48
CA ALA A 135 28.97 13.06 -21.79
C ALA A 135 29.98 14.21 -21.89
N GLY A 136 30.16 15.00 -20.82
CA GLY A 136 31.18 16.05 -20.73
C GLY A 136 32.62 15.53 -20.73
N LYS A 137 32.85 14.27 -20.33
CA LYS A 137 34.17 13.61 -20.38
C LYS A 137 34.49 12.97 -21.74
N ILE A 138 33.52 12.82 -22.65
CA ILE A 138 33.72 12.33 -24.04
C ILE A 138 33.91 13.52 -25.01
N THR A 139 34.58 14.58 -24.57
CA THR A 139 35.14 15.56 -25.52
C THR A 139 36.57 15.89 -25.09
N PRO A 140 37.55 15.40 -25.86
CA PRO A 140 38.34 16.32 -26.69
C PRO A 140 38.59 15.78 -28.11
N GLY A 141 38.57 16.70 -29.07
CA GLY A 141 38.46 16.40 -30.49
C GLY A 141 39.58 15.59 -31.13
N THR A 142 39.22 14.88 -32.19
CA THR A 142 39.95 14.71 -33.46
C THR A 142 39.18 13.68 -34.30
N SER A 143 38.23 14.12 -35.12
CA SER A 143 37.95 13.39 -36.35
C SER A 143 38.79 14.05 -37.42
N GLN A 144 39.88 13.35 -37.74
CA GLN A 144 40.79 13.67 -38.83
C GLN A 144 39.99 13.87 -40.11
N HIS A 145 40.38 14.90 -40.86
CA HIS A 145 40.01 15.06 -42.26
C HIS A 145 40.25 13.75 -43.01
N VAL A 146 39.17 13.12 -43.50
CA VAL A 146 39.28 12.13 -44.56
C VAL A 146 39.28 12.92 -45.86
N GLU A 147 40.46 13.16 -46.44
CA GLU A 147 40.58 13.61 -47.82
C GLU A 147 40.01 12.51 -48.73
N VAL A 148 38.85 12.77 -49.31
CA VAL A 148 38.30 11.93 -50.38
C VAL A 148 38.99 12.34 -51.67
N TYR A 149 39.97 11.56 -52.11
CA TYR A 149 40.50 11.67 -53.46
C TYR A 149 39.43 11.16 -54.45
N PRO A 150 39.10 11.92 -55.51
CA PRO A 150 38.28 11.39 -56.58
C PRO A 150 39.14 10.45 -57.43
N GLU A 151 38.87 9.15 -57.36
CA GLU A 151 39.33 8.22 -58.39
C GLU A 151 38.58 8.53 -59.68
N ILE A 152 39.32 9.14 -60.62
CA ILE A 152 38.97 9.23 -62.02
C ILE A 152 39.26 7.86 -62.61
N ASP A 153 38.26 7.19 -63.17
CA ASP A 153 38.52 6.15 -64.16
C ASP A 153 37.68 6.32 -65.43
N LYS A 154 38.35 5.95 -66.51
CA LYS A 154 38.20 6.39 -67.91
C LYS A 154 37.10 5.70 -68.69
#